data_AF-A0A7J6PFA0-F1
#
_entry.id   AF-A0A7J6PFA0-F1
#
_cell.length_a   1.000
_cell.length_b   1.000
_cell.length_c   1.000
_cell.angle_alpha   90.00
_cell.angle_beta   90.00
_cell.angle_gamma   90.00
#
_symmetry.space_group_name_H-M   'P 1'
#
loop_
_entity.id
_entity.type
_entity.pdbx_description
1 polymer ?
#
loop_
_entity_poly.entity_id
_entity_poly.type
_entity_poly.pdbx_seq_one_letter_code
_entity_poly.pdbx_strand_id
1 'polypeptide(L)'
;AGSDSAVILGASEFGSLFVDGLGDGVFWDDRGLTTEEARDLSLNLMQGSRMRLSKTEFISCPSCGRTLFDLQDTTERIRKKTGHLSGLRIAVMGCVVNGPGEMADADFGYVGSLPGKVDLYVGNNDRIGKECVRRAVDYDVAEDVLVELIKSEGMWVDPPEPESN
;
A
#
# COMPACT_ATOMS: atom_id res chain seq x y z
N ALA A 1 -9.47 27.05 0.50
CA ALA A 1 -8.55 26.32 -0.39
C ALA A 1 -8.98 24.86 -0.36
N GLY A 2 -9.05 24.16 -1.50
CA GLY A 2 -9.51 22.76 -1.52
C GLY A 2 -8.55 21.85 -0.74
N SER A 3 -9.03 20.68 -0.31
CA SER A 3 -8.22 19.71 0.47
C SER A 3 -6.88 19.41 -0.21
N ASP A 4 -6.82 19.39 -1.54
CA ASP A 4 -5.60 19.17 -2.32
C ASP A 4 -4.49 20.21 -2.03
N SER A 5 -4.83 21.48 -1.82
CA SER A 5 -3.83 22.51 -1.50
C SER A 5 -3.22 22.27 -0.12
N ALA A 6 -4.01 21.84 0.86
CA ALA A 6 -3.54 21.51 2.19
C ALA A 6 -2.59 20.30 2.17
N VAL A 7 -2.92 19.28 1.36
CA VAL A 7 -2.05 18.11 1.15
C VAL A 7 -0.69 18.52 0.55
N ILE A 8 -0.70 19.32 -0.52
CA ILE A 8 0.53 19.73 -1.22
C ILE A 8 1.42 20.59 -0.34
N LEU A 9 0.84 21.61 0.32
CA LEU A 9 1.60 22.51 1.20
C LEU A 9 2.13 21.76 2.42
N GLY A 10 1.27 20.94 3.04
CA GLY A 10 1.64 20.08 4.15
C GLY A 10 2.82 19.16 3.83
N ALA A 11 2.76 18.45 2.70
CA ALA A 11 3.84 17.60 2.27
C ALA A 11 5.13 18.37 1.97
N SER A 12 5.03 19.58 1.40
CA SER A 12 6.18 20.40 1.04
C SER A 12 6.87 21.00 2.27
N GLU A 13 6.11 21.36 3.30
CA GLU A 13 6.63 22.01 4.52
C GLU A 13 7.16 20.98 5.54
N PHE A 14 6.44 19.88 5.74
CA PHE A 14 6.77 18.90 6.78
C PHE A 14 7.50 17.65 6.25
N GLY A 15 7.39 17.34 4.96
CA GLY A 15 7.87 16.08 4.41
C GLY A 15 9.37 15.85 4.61
N SER A 16 10.21 16.86 4.35
CA SER A 16 11.66 16.77 4.57
C SER A 16 12.02 16.60 6.04
N LEU A 17 11.35 17.33 6.93
CA LEU A 17 11.57 17.22 8.38
C LEU A 17 11.29 15.80 8.88
N PHE A 18 10.21 15.18 8.40
CA PHE A 18 9.89 13.79 8.75
C PHE A 18 10.88 12.79 8.18
N VAL A 19 11.32 12.95 6.93
CA VAL A 19 12.33 12.08 6.32
C VAL A 19 13.67 12.18 7.05
N ASP A 20 14.05 13.38 7.51
CA ASP A 20 15.29 13.62 8.27
C ASP A 20 15.16 13.23 9.76
N GLY A 21 13.99 12.79 10.22
CA GLY A 21 13.73 12.41 11.61
C GLY A 21 13.67 13.59 12.59
N LEU A 22 13.34 14.79 12.10
CA LEU A 22 13.30 16.05 12.85
C LEU A 22 11.91 16.40 13.42
N GLY A 23 10.98 15.45 13.48
CA GLY A 23 9.68 15.64 14.15
C GLY A 23 8.84 14.37 14.21
N ASP A 24 8.08 14.19 15.29
CA ASP A 24 7.27 12.98 15.54
C ASP A 24 5.77 13.15 15.21
N GLY A 25 5.40 14.32 14.67
CA GLY A 25 4.02 14.63 14.31
C GLY A 25 3.86 16.06 13.81
N VAL A 26 2.65 16.35 13.32
CA VAL A 26 2.25 17.67 12.84
C VAL A 26 0.97 18.09 13.58
N PHE A 27 0.87 19.39 13.85
CA PHE A 27 -0.33 20.03 14.36
C PHE A 27 -0.79 21.08 13.35
N TRP A 28 -2.09 21.10 13.06
CA TRP A 28 -2.68 22.01 12.09
C TRP A 28 -3.42 23.14 12.81
N ASP A 29 -3.02 24.38 12.56
CA ASP A 29 -3.75 25.59 12.98
C ASP A 29 -4.62 26.15 11.82
N ASP A 30 -5.07 25.28 10.92
CA ASP A 30 -5.90 25.65 9.77
C ASP A 30 -7.39 25.62 10.13
N ARG A 31 -8.07 26.75 9.92
CA ARG A 31 -9.53 26.90 10.14
C ARG A 31 -10.38 26.25 9.04
N GLY A 32 -9.75 25.76 7.96
CA GLY A 32 -10.42 25.13 6.82
C GLY A 32 -10.56 23.61 6.89
N LEU A 33 -9.83 22.93 7.78
CA LEU A 33 -9.90 21.48 7.93
C LEU A 33 -10.77 21.09 9.13
N THR A 34 -11.59 20.06 8.97
CA THR A 34 -12.19 19.37 10.10
C THR A 34 -11.14 18.60 10.89
N THR A 35 -11.43 18.26 12.15
CA THR A 35 -10.54 17.43 12.98
C THR A 35 -10.19 16.10 12.32
N GLU A 36 -11.15 15.50 11.61
CA GLU A 36 -10.94 14.23 10.92
C GLU A 36 -10.02 14.38 9.71
N GLU A 37 -10.22 15.40 8.88
CA GLU A 37 -9.33 15.69 7.74
C GLU A 37 -7.92 16.02 8.21
N ALA A 38 -7.77 16.81 9.27
CA ALA A 38 -6.48 17.13 9.86
C ALA A 38 -5.78 15.87 10.40
N ARG A 39 -6.52 14.98 11.09
CA ARG A 39 -6.00 13.69 11.56
C ARG A 39 -5.53 12.83 10.39
N ASP A 40 -6.37 12.67 9.37
CA ASP A 40 -6.08 11.79 8.23
C ASP A 40 -4.91 12.32 7.41
N LEU A 41 -4.84 13.63 7.19
CA LEU A 41 -3.70 14.28 6.54
C LEU A 41 -2.41 14.05 7.34
N SER A 42 -2.45 14.23 8.66
CA SER A 42 -1.29 13.98 9.53
C SER A 42 -0.78 12.54 9.42
N LEU A 43 -1.70 11.57 9.50
CA LEU A 43 -1.36 10.15 9.38
C LEU A 43 -0.83 9.79 7.99
N ASN A 44 -1.42 10.34 6.92
CA ASN A 44 -0.96 10.11 5.55
C ASN A 44 0.43 10.71 5.31
N LEU A 45 0.75 11.89 5.85
CA LEU A 45 2.09 12.49 5.74
C LEU A 45 3.14 11.67 6.49
N MET A 46 2.84 11.24 7.71
CA MET A 46 3.72 10.36 8.49
C MET A 46 3.90 8.99 7.82
N GLN A 47 2.87 8.47 7.15
CA GLN A 47 2.97 7.23 6.38
C GLN A 47 3.83 7.40 5.13
N GLY A 48 3.63 8.48 4.36
CA GLY A 48 4.42 8.78 3.16
C GLY A 48 5.91 9.03 3.43
N SER A 49 6.24 9.50 4.63
CA SER A 49 7.63 9.66 5.11
C SER A 49 8.18 8.43 5.83
N ARG A 50 7.41 7.32 5.90
CA ARG A 50 7.75 6.07 6.60
C ARG A 50 7.97 6.21 8.11
N MET A 51 7.49 7.29 8.73
CA MET A 51 7.54 7.46 10.18
C MET A 51 6.51 6.59 10.91
N ARG A 52 5.32 6.42 10.33
CA ARG A 52 4.24 5.64 10.94
C ARG A 52 3.32 5.03 9.88
N LEU A 53 3.19 3.70 9.89
CA LEU A 53 2.24 2.96 9.06
C LEU A 53 0.91 2.81 9.80
N SER A 54 -0.06 3.67 9.52
CA SER A 54 -1.37 3.65 10.21
C SER A 54 -2.39 2.71 9.56
N LYS A 55 -2.19 2.36 8.30
CA LYS A 55 -3.02 1.46 7.49
C LYS A 55 -2.14 0.68 6.53
N THR A 56 -2.73 -0.23 5.76
CA THR A 56 -1.99 -0.91 4.69
C THR A 56 -1.48 0.10 3.68
N GLU A 57 -0.19 0.00 3.36
CA GLU A 57 0.44 0.80 2.32
C GLU A 57 0.39 0.02 1.01
N PHE A 58 -0.02 0.70 -0.06
CA PHE A 58 -0.10 0.11 -1.40
C PHE A 58 0.94 0.75 -2.30
N ILE A 59 1.78 -0.08 -2.89
CA ILE A 59 2.83 0.32 -3.82
C ILE A 59 2.41 -0.15 -5.21
N SER A 60 2.28 0.75 -6.18
CA SER A 60 1.82 0.40 -7.52
C SER A 60 2.62 1.12 -8.59
N CYS A 61 2.86 0.46 -9.71
CA CYS A 61 3.41 1.11 -10.89
C CYS A 61 2.36 2.06 -11.51
N PRO A 62 2.76 3.11 -12.27
CA PRO A 62 1.82 4.07 -12.86
C PRO A 62 0.98 3.52 -14.03
N SER A 63 0.93 2.20 -14.22
CA SER A 63 0.49 1.48 -15.43
C SER A 63 1.36 1.78 -16.67
N CYS A 64 1.48 0.81 -17.59
CA CYS A 64 2.16 1.00 -18.87
C CYS A 64 1.62 0.00 -19.92
N GLY A 65 2.10 0.06 -21.16
CA GLY A 65 1.67 -0.86 -22.23
C GLY A 65 2.04 -2.34 -22.02
N ARG A 66 2.74 -2.67 -20.92
CA ARG A 66 3.09 -4.05 -20.52
C ARG A 66 2.14 -4.61 -19.45
N THR A 67 1.24 -3.79 -18.92
CA THR A 67 0.31 -4.21 -17.87
C THR A 67 -0.60 -5.33 -18.39
N LEU A 68 -0.72 -6.43 -17.63
CA LEU A 68 -1.43 -7.65 -18.04
C LEU A 68 -2.88 -7.75 -17.54
N PHE A 69 -3.32 -6.81 -16.71
CA PHE A 69 -4.66 -6.73 -16.13
C PHE A 69 -5.02 -5.27 -15.82
N ASP A 70 -6.26 -4.98 -15.45
CA ASP A 70 -6.63 -3.64 -14.99
C ASP A 70 -6.01 -3.37 -13.62
N LEU A 71 -4.92 -2.58 -13.62
CA LEU A 71 -4.14 -2.32 -12.42
C LEU A 71 -4.93 -1.52 -11.38
N GLN A 72 -5.75 -0.56 -11.84
CA GLN A 72 -6.51 0.31 -10.94
C GLN A 72 -7.59 -0.51 -10.24
N ASP A 73 -8.42 -1.21 -11.02
CA ASP A 73 -9.50 -2.03 -10.46
C ASP A 73 -8.95 -3.13 -9.55
N THR A 74 -7.85 -3.76 -9.93
CA THR A 74 -7.21 -4.81 -9.11
C THR A 74 -6.68 -4.24 -7.79
N THR A 75 -6.02 -3.09 -7.84
CA THR A 75 -5.52 -2.43 -6.62
C THR A 75 -6.68 -2.05 -5.70
N GLU A 76 -7.80 -1.57 -6.24
CA GLU A 76 -8.99 -1.26 -5.45
C GLU A 76 -9.62 -2.51 -4.82
N ARG A 77 -9.73 -3.62 -5.55
CA ARG A 77 -10.25 -4.89 -5.00
C ARG A 77 -9.37 -5.46 -3.91
N ILE A 78 -8.05 -5.46 -4.11
CA ILE A 78 -7.08 -5.88 -3.09
C ILE A 78 -7.18 -4.93 -1.88
N ARG A 79 -7.28 -3.61 -2.08
CA ARG A 79 -7.46 -2.63 -1.01
C ARG A 79 -8.73 -2.87 -0.19
N LYS A 80 -9.86 -3.20 -0.82
CA LYS A 80 -11.10 -3.56 -0.12
C LYS A 80 -10.91 -4.78 0.78
N LYS A 81 -10.15 -5.79 0.34
CA LYS A 81 -9.89 -7.02 1.09
C LYS A 81 -8.86 -6.85 2.20
N THR A 82 -7.87 -5.97 2.04
CA THR A 82 -6.67 -5.95 2.88
C THR A 82 -6.39 -4.61 3.57
N GLY A 83 -7.10 -3.53 3.23
CA GLY A 83 -6.76 -2.17 3.66
C GLY A 83 -6.82 -1.88 5.16
N HIS A 84 -7.44 -2.77 5.94
CA HIS A 84 -7.51 -2.70 7.40
C HIS A 84 -6.22 -3.20 8.10
N LEU A 85 -5.31 -3.85 7.37
CA LEU A 85 -4.10 -4.44 7.93
C LEU A 85 -3.03 -3.35 8.15
N SER A 86 -2.95 -2.80 9.37
CA SER A 86 -1.94 -1.80 9.73
C SER A 86 -0.52 -2.38 9.74
N GLY A 87 0.46 -1.61 9.27
CA GLY A 87 1.87 -2.03 9.28
C GLY A 87 2.26 -2.97 8.13
N LEU A 88 1.35 -3.19 7.18
CA LEU A 88 1.55 -4.07 6.04
C LEU A 88 1.76 -3.27 4.75
N ARG A 89 2.71 -3.68 3.91
CA ARG A 89 2.98 -3.12 2.59
C ARG A 89 2.67 -4.13 1.50
N ILE A 90 1.76 -3.80 0.60
CA ILE A 90 1.38 -4.66 -0.53
C ILE A 90 1.71 -3.95 -1.83
N ALA A 91 2.51 -4.59 -2.67
CA ALA A 91 2.79 -4.14 -4.02
C ALA A 91 1.83 -4.78 -5.03
N VAL A 92 1.28 -3.98 -5.94
CA VAL A 92 0.47 -4.44 -7.06
C VAL A 92 1.13 -3.95 -8.35
N MET A 93 1.66 -4.89 -9.13
CA MET A 93 2.50 -4.60 -10.29
C MET A 93 1.90 -5.20 -11.55
N GLY A 94 1.71 -4.36 -12.57
CA GLY A 94 1.08 -4.77 -13.82
C GLY A 94 1.88 -5.79 -14.65
N CYS A 95 3.18 -5.88 -14.45
CA CYS A 95 4.06 -6.79 -15.19
C CYS A 95 5.28 -7.23 -14.37
N VAL A 96 5.86 -8.37 -14.75
CA VAL A 96 7.05 -8.95 -14.11
C VAL A 96 8.37 -8.24 -14.44
N VAL A 97 8.38 -7.32 -15.40
CA VAL A 97 9.63 -6.72 -15.91
C VAL A 97 10.27 -5.81 -14.86
N ASN A 98 9.55 -4.77 -14.44
CA ASN A 98 10.00 -3.88 -13.37
C ASN A 98 9.36 -4.21 -12.02
N GLY A 99 8.27 -4.99 -12.01
CA GLY A 99 7.49 -5.29 -10.81
C GLY A 99 8.34 -5.76 -9.63
N PRO A 100 9.21 -6.77 -9.78
CA PRO A 100 10.06 -7.26 -8.70
C PRO A 100 11.02 -6.20 -8.11
N GLY A 101 11.50 -5.27 -8.93
CA GLY A 101 12.38 -4.18 -8.48
C GLY A 101 11.61 -3.06 -7.77
N GLU A 102 10.47 -2.65 -8.35
CA GLU A 102 9.61 -1.60 -7.79
C GLU A 102 8.97 -2.01 -6.45
N MET A 103 8.86 -3.31 -6.17
CA MET A 103 8.31 -3.84 -4.92
C MET A 103 9.36 -4.26 -3.87
N ALA A 104 10.62 -3.82 -4.01
CA ALA A 104 11.71 -4.24 -3.12
C ALA A 104 11.42 -4.02 -1.61
N ASP A 105 10.57 -3.04 -1.28
CA ASP A 105 10.21 -2.70 0.09
C ASP A 105 8.86 -3.29 0.54
N ALA A 106 8.15 -4.04 -0.32
CA ALA A 106 6.82 -4.56 -0.01
C ALA A 106 6.86 -5.89 0.77
N ASP A 107 5.95 -6.11 1.70
CA ASP A 107 5.84 -7.38 2.43
C ASP A 107 5.20 -8.45 1.54
N PHE A 108 4.29 -8.06 0.65
CA PHE A 108 3.69 -8.93 -0.34
C PHE A 108 3.69 -8.29 -1.72
N GLY A 109 3.85 -9.10 -2.76
CA GLY A 109 3.80 -8.65 -4.16
C GLY A 109 2.75 -9.42 -4.95
N TYR A 110 1.89 -8.70 -5.67
CA TYR A 110 0.95 -9.20 -6.66
C TYR A 110 1.41 -8.74 -8.04
N VAL A 111 2.00 -9.63 -8.84
CA VAL A 111 2.72 -9.25 -10.07
C VAL A 111 2.16 -9.98 -11.28
N GLY A 112 1.74 -9.25 -12.31
CA GLY A 112 1.31 -9.85 -13.57
C GLY A 112 2.48 -10.58 -14.25
N SER A 113 2.35 -11.89 -14.45
CA SER A 113 3.41 -12.70 -15.08
C SER A 113 3.11 -13.03 -16.53
N LEU A 114 1.89 -13.49 -16.82
CA LEU A 114 1.39 -13.77 -18.17
C LEU A 114 -0.08 -13.30 -18.29
N PRO A 115 -0.66 -13.22 -19.50
CA PRO A 115 -2.08 -12.93 -19.65
C PRO A 115 -2.95 -13.89 -18.80
N GLY A 116 -3.77 -13.32 -17.93
CA GLY A 116 -4.63 -14.09 -17.00
C GLY A 116 -3.88 -14.77 -15.85
N LYS A 117 -2.58 -14.48 -15.64
CA LYS A 117 -1.75 -15.12 -14.62
C LYS A 117 -1.00 -14.12 -13.76
N VAL A 118 -0.88 -14.45 -12.48
CA VAL A 118 -0.23 -13.62 -11.46
C VAL A 118 0.77 -14.45 -10.67
N ASP A 119 1.91 -13.85 -10.37
CA ASP A 119 2.88 -14.37 -9.44
C ASP A 119 2.74 -13.64 -8.10
N LEU A 120 2.77 -14.39 -7.00
CA LEU A 120 2.72 -13.86 -5.64
C LEU A 120 4.09 -13.98 -4.98
N TYR A 121 4.48 -12.89 -4.32
CA TYR A 121 5.78 -12.76 -3.68
C TYR A 121 5.63 -12.45 -2.19
N VAL A 122 6.57 -12.95 -1.40
CA VAL A 122 6.71 -12.63 0.03
C VAL A 122 8.04 -11.91 0.26
N GLY A 123 7.97 -10.85 1.04
CA GLY A 123 9.12 -10.12 1.54
C GLY A 123 9.67 -10.71 2.82
N ASN A 124 10.96 -10.99 2.80
CA ASN A 124 11.69 -11.36 4.00
C ASN A 124 12.23 -10.08 4.64
N ASN A 125 11.83 -9.81 5.89
CA ASN A 125 12.23 -8.63 6.66
C ASN A 125 13.76 -8.46 6.85
N ASP A 126 14.55 -9.48 6.50
CA ASP A 126 16.01 -9.51 6.66
C ASP A 126 16.80 -9.91 5.38
N ARG A 127 16.16 -10.05 4.20
CA ARG A 127 16.87 -10.47 2.97
C ARG A 127 16.75 -9.46 1.83
N ILE A 128 17.85 -9.29 1.11
CA ILE A 128 17.91 -8.65 -0.21
C ILE A 128 17.08 -9.53 -1.17
N GLY A 129 15.86 -9.08 -1.49
CA GLY A 129 15.00 -9.69 -2.52
C GLY A 129 13.73 -10.34 -2.00
N LYS A 130 12.70 -10.34 -2.85
CA LYS A 130 11.40 -10.98 -2.60
C LYS A 130 11.38 -12.37 -3.22
N GLU A 131 10.85 -13.35 -2.50
CA GLU A 131 10.73 -14.72 -3.00
C GLU A 131 9.38 -14.91 -3.69
N CYS A 132 9.41 -15.43 -4.92
CA CYS A 132 8.20 -15.83 -5.64
C CYS A 132 7.68 -17.16 -5.08
N VAL A 133 6.68 -17.09 -4.20
CA VAL A 133 6.15 -18.26 -3.47
C VAL A 133 4.98 -18.94 -4.18
N ARG A 134 4.30 -18.23 -5.08
CA ARG A 134 3.28 -18.80 -5.97
C ARG A 134 3.51 -18.25 -7.37
N ARG A 135 3.57 -19.14 -8.36
CA ARG A 135 3.78 -18.80 -9.77
C ARG A 135 2.54 -19.11 -10.57
N ALA A 136 2.24 -18.28 -11.56
CA ALA A 136 1.20 -18.46 -12.54
C ALA A 136 -0.17 -18.85 -11.93
N VAL A 137 -0.53 -18.18 -10.83
CA VAL A 137 -1.85 -18.25 -10.22
C VAL A 137 -2.86 -17.66 -11.19
N ASP A 138 -4.02 -18.31 -11.36
CA ASP A 138 -5.10 -17.77 -12.18
C ASP A 138 -5.59 -16.44 -11.60
N TYR A 139 -5.67 -15.42 -12.45
CA TYR A 139 -6.03 -14.06 -12.05
C TYR A 139 -7.36 -14.00 -11.29
N ASP A 140 -8.34 -14.82 -11.69
CA ASP A 140 -9.68 -14.85 -11.09
C ASP A 140 -9.68 -15.26 -9.60
N VAL A 141 -8.66 -15.99 -9.15
CA VAL A 141 -8.52 -16.46 -7.75
C VAL A 141 -7.32 -15.86 -7.04
N ALA A 142 -6.45 -15.13 -7.76
CA ALA A 142 -5.16 -14.67 -7.25
C ALA A 142 -5.29 -13.75 -6.02
N GLU A 143 -6.35 -12.95 -5.94
CA GLU A 143 -6.62 -12.09 -4.78
C GLU A 143 -6.91 -12.89 -3.51
N ASP A 144 -7.67 -13.98 -3.63
CA ASP A 144 -8.00 -14.83 -2.50
C ASP A 144 -6.78 -15.64 -2.06
N VAL A 145 -5.96 -16.10 -3.03
CA VAL A 145 -4.67 -16.73 -2.74
C VAL A 145 -3.71 -15.75 -2.04
N LEU A 146 -3.73 -14.46 -2.39
CA LEU A 146 -2.97 -13.43 -1.69
C LEU A 146 -3.44 -13.28 -0.23
N VAL A 147 -4.75 -13.25 0.01
CA VAL A 147 -5.31 -13.19 1.38
C VAL A 147 -4.89 -14.40 2.20
N GLU A 148 -5.00 -15.61 1.65
CA GLU A 148 -4.57 -16.84 2.33
C GLU A 148 -3.06 -16.87 2.58
N LEU A 149 -2.27 -16.30 1.67
CA LEU A 149 -0.83 -16.14 1.86
C LEU A 149 -0.53 -15.20 3.05
N ILE A 150 -1.19 -14.04 3.13
CA ILE A 150 -1.03 -13.09 4.24
C ILE A 150 -1.41 -13.75 5.58
N LYS A 151 -2.49 -14.54 5.60
CA LYS A 151 -2.88 -15.33 6.78
C LYS A 151 -1.81 -16.35 7.17
N SER A 152 -1.25 -17.06 6.19
CA SER A 152 -0.24 -18.09 6.45
C SER A 152 1.07 -17.54 7.00
N GLU A 153 1.40 -16.29 6.68
CA GLU A 153 2.56 -15.56 7.23
C GLU A 153 2.24 -14.91 8.60
N GLY A 154 1.03 -15.10 9.15
CA GLY A 154 0.64 -14.56 10.46
C GLY A 154 0.47 -13.04 10.49
N MET A 155 0.32 -12.39 9.33
CA MET A 155 0.18 -10.94 9.19
C MET A 155 -1.27 -10.49 9.01
N TRP A 156 -2.22 -11.42 9.17
CA TRP A 156 -3.65 -11.15 9.08
C TRP A 156 -4.24 -10.77 10.43
N VAL A 157 -5.10 -9.75 10.43
CA VAL A 157 -5.95 -9.35 11.54
C VAL A 157 -7.35 -9.22 10.98
N ASP A 158 -8.36 -9.76 11.65
CA ASP A 158 -9.73 -9.64 11.16
C ASP A 158 -10.19 -8.18 11.14
N PRO A 159 -10.98 -7.78 10.12
CA PRO A 159 -11.48 -6.43 10.04
C PRO A 159 -12.33 -6.12 11.28
N PRO A 160 -12.29 -4.87 11.79
CA PRO A 160 -13.13 -4.48 12.90
C PRO A 160 -14.60 -4.71 12.53
N GLU A 161 -15.42 -5.11 13.51
CA GLU A 161 -16.85 -5.25 13.30
C GLU A 161 -17.41 -3.93 12.74
N PRO A 162 -18.29 -3.98 11.72
CA PRO A 162 -18.87 -2.76 11.19
C PRO A 162 -19.58 -2.03 12.32
N GLU A 163 -19.17 -0.78 12.59
CA GLU A 163 -19.83 0.06 13.58
C GLU A 163 -21.33 0.11 13.23
N SER A 164 -22.15 -0.43 14.13
CA SER A 164 -23.60 -0.33 14.03
C SER A 164 -23.98 1.14 14.18
N ASN A 165 -24.30 1.79 13.07
CA ASN A 165 -24.99 3.08 13.05
C ASN A 165 -26.41 2.94 13.61
#